data_AF-A0A7W7EKR4-F1
#
_entry.id   AF-A0A7W7EKR4-F1
#
_cell.length_a   1.000
_cell.length_b   1.000
_cell.length_c   1.000
_cell.angle_alpha   90.00
_cell.angle_beta   90.00
_cell.angle_gamma   90.00
#
_symmetry.space_group_name_H-M   'P 1'
#
loop_
_entity.id
_entity.type
_entity.pdbx_description
1 polymer ?
#
loop_
_entity_poly.entity_id
_entity_poly.type
_entity_poly.pdbx_seq_one_letter_code
_entity_poly.pdbx_strand_id
1 'polypeptide(L)' 'MSEEIQNGRYVMKDSKGRTIINRSATVADQQRLRSFLH' A
#
# COMPACT_ATOMS: atom_id res chain seq x y z
N MET A 1 0.51 -11.42 0.02
CA MET A 1 1.08 -10.10 -0.29
C MET A 1 0.00 -9.10 0.07
N SER A 2 0.31 -8.08 0.83
CA SER A 2 -0.66 -7.05 1.21
C SER A 2 -0.11 -5.67 0.88
N GLU A 3 -1.01 -4.76 0.58
CA GLU A 3 -0.71 -3.39 0.24
C GLU A 3 -1.63 -2.48 1.04
N GLU A 4 -1.05 -1.42 1.61
CA GLU A 4 -1.75 -0.52 2.51
C GLU A 4 -1.11 0.87 2.48
N ILE A 5 -1.90 1.89 2.80
CA ILE A 5 -1.37 3.23 3.08
C ILE A 5 -1.37 3.42 4.59
N GLN A 6 -0.18 3.58 5.16
CA GLN A 6 0.03 3.89 6.57
C GLN A 6 0.70 5.25 6.71
N ASN A 7 0.08 6.16 7.46
CA ASN A 7 0.63 7.48 7.76
C ASN A 7 1.13 8.26 6.51
N GLY A 8 0.34 8.22 5.43
CA GLY A 8 0.69 8.87 4.16
C GLY A 8 1.80 8.17 3.37
N ARG A 9 2.20 6.95 3.74
CA ARG A 9 3.18 6.13 3.02
C ARG A 9 2.52 4.89 2.45
N TYR A 10 2.91 4.56 1.24
CA TYR A 10 2.54 3.30 0.62
C TYR A 10 3.48 2.19 1.11
N VAL A 11 2.88 1.17 1.72
CA VAL A 11 3.57 0.01 2.27
C VAL A 11 3.06 -1.25 1.57
N MET A 12 4.00 -2.05 1.06
CA MET A 12 3.69 -3.38 0.53
C MET A 12 4.46 -4.42 1.32
N LYS A 13 3.77 -5.49 1.72
CA LYS A 13 4.32 -6.61 2.47
C LYS A 13 4.25 -7.90 1.66
N ASP A 14 5.30 -8.72 1.76
CA ASP A 14 5.29 -10.06 1.19
C ASP A 14 4.35 -11.01 1.98
N SER A 15 4.26 -12.28 1.58
CA SER A 15 3.45 -13.28 2.29
C SER A 15 3.94 -13.60 3.71
N LYS A 16 5.17 -13.21 4.06
CA LYS A 16 5.77 -13.38 5.38
C LYS A 16 5.64 -12.12 6.25
N GLY A 17 4.95 -11.07 5.77
CA GLY A 17 4.74 -9.82 6.50
C GLY A 17 5.92 -8.85 6.46
N ARG A 18 6.97 -9.13 5.69
CA ARG A 18 8.14 -8.26 5.54
C ARG A 18 7.81 -7.13 4.57
N THR A 19 8.12 -5.90 4.97
CA THR A 19 7.97 -4.74 4.09
C THR A 19 8.95 -4.81 2.93
N ILE A 20 8.41 -4.89 1.71
CA ILE A 20 9.17 -4.94 0.46
C ILE A 20 9.12 -3.62 -0.31
N ILE A 21 8.11 -2.78 -0.05
CA ILE A 21 8.02 -1.41 -0.58
C ILE A 21 7.65 -0.48 0.56
N ASN A 22 8.39 0.62 0.69
CA ASN A 22 8.08 1.72 1.61
C ASN A 22 8.42 3.06 0.94
N ARG A 23 7.40 3.74 0.42
CA ARG A 23 7.54 5.03 -0.28
C ARG A 23 6.43 6.00 0.13
N SER A 24 6.59 7.28 -0.19
CA SER A 24 5.51 8.26 -0.01
C SER A 24 4.29 7.84 -0.84
N ALA A 25 3.09 7.89 -0.24
CA ALA A 25 1.87 7.54 -0.95
C ALA A 25 1.57 8.61 -2.01
N THR A 26 1.21 8.15 -3.20
CA THR A 26 0.74 9.01 -4.29
C THR A 26 -0.78 8.95 -4.40
N VAL A 27 -1.36 9.93 -5.11
CA VAL A 27 -2.80 9.92 -5.43
C VAL A 27 -3.19 8.65 -6.18
N ALA A 28 -2.31 8.14 -7.04
CA ALA A 28 -2.53 6.88 -7.75
C ALA A 28 -2.60 5.68 -6.80
N ASP A 29 -1.73 5.62 -5.77
CA ASP A 29 -1.78 4.56 -4.74
C ASP A 29 -3.11 4.61 -3.98
N GLN A 30 -3.59 5.80 -3.62
CA GLN A 30 -4.87 5.99 -2.94
C GLN A 30 -6.05 5.54 -3.81
N GLN A 31 -6.10 5.96 -5.08
CA GLN A 31 -7.18 5.57 -5.99
C GLN A 31 -7.21 4.06 -6.20
N ARG A 32 -6.04 3.43 -6.39
CA ARG A 32 -5.93 1.97 -6.57
C ARG A 32 -6.45 1.23 -5.34
N LEU A 33 -6.03 1.62 -4.14
CA LEU A 33 -6.49 1.01 -2.90
C LEU A 33 -7.99 1.19 -2.67
N ARG A 34 -8.55 2.36 -3.03
CA ARG A 34 -10.00 2.58 -2.98
C ARG A 34 -10.76 1.71 -3.97
N SER A 35 -10.17 1.35 -5.11
CA SER A 35 -10.80 0.45 -6.09
C SER A 35 -10.96 -0.98 -5.59
N PHE A 36 -10.18 -1.42 -4.61
CA PHE A 36 -10.30 -2.76 -4.01
C PHE A 36 -11.39 -2.85 -2.93
N LEU A 37 -11.96 -1.71 -2.52
CA LEU A 37 -13.02 -1.64 -1.51
C LEU A 37 -14.44 -1.68 -2.13
N HIS A 38 -14.55 -1.96 -3.43
CA HIS A 38 -15.81 -2.07 -4.17
C HIS A 38 -16.17 -3.53 -4.45
#